data_AF-A0A2T2UF28-F1
#
_entry.id   AF-A0A2T2UF28-F1
#
_cell.length_a   1.000
_cell.length_b   1.000
_cell.length_c   1.000
_cell.angle_alpha   90.00
_cell.angle_beta   90.00
_cell.angle_gamma   90.00
#
_symmetry.space_group_name_H-M   'P 1'
#
loop_
_entity.id
_entity.type
_entity.pdbx_description
1 polymer ?
#
loop_
_entity_poly.entity_id
_entity_poly.type
_entity_poly.pdbx_seq_one_letter_code
_entity_poly.pdbx_strand_id
1 'polypeptide(L)' 'MCGLLTRCLRVSSYDRAQEDEAAWLGGCLQIPRTAMLRAVSRGMDNETIARHYTAITQMVQFRARSPVAHRANRL' A
#
# COMPACT_ATOMS: atom_id res chain seq x y z
N MET A 1 -27.48 26.44 19.58
CA MET A 1 -27.96 25.25 20.31
C MET A 1 -28.74 24.36 19.36
N CYS A 2 -28.58 23.03 19.51
CA CYS A 2 -29.23 21.95 18.74
C CYS A 2 -28.67 21.73 17.33
N GLY A 3 -28.16 20.57 16.93
CA GLY A 3 -28.11 19.25 17.56
C GLY A 3 -27.92 18.20 16.46
N LEU A 4 -26.85 17.41 16.59
CA LEU A 4 -26.75 16.02 16.16
C LEU A 4 -27.35 15.64 14.79
N LEU A 5 -26.57 15.83 13.74
CA LEU A 5 -26.58 14.90 12.60
C LEU A 5 -25.17 14.37 12.33
N THR A 6 -24.51 13.93 13.40
CA THR A 6 -23.44 12.93 13.30
C THR A 6 -24.10 11.62 12.89
N ARG A 7 -24.45 11.50 11.61
CA ARG A 7 -24.76 10.22 10.96
C ARG A 7 -23.44 9.46 10.89
N CYS A 8 -23.05 8.90 12.03
CA CYS A 8 -21.92 8.02 12.15
C CYS A 8 -22.13 6.91 11.11
N LEU A 9 -21.20 6.79 10.17
CA LEU A 9 -21.20 5.73 9.18
C LEU A 9 -21.16 4.41 9.94
N ARG A 10 -22.32 3.78 10.17
CA ARG A 10 -22.40 2.48 10.81
C ARG A 10 -21.90 1.46 9.79
N VAL A 11 -20.62 1.13 9.83
CA VAL A 11 -20.06 -0.04 9.15
C VAL A 11 -20.74 -1.26 9.78
N SER A 12 -21.87 -1.69 9.22
CA SER A 12 -22.69 -2.77 9.79
C SER A 12 -22.11 -4.16 9.53
N SER A 13 -21.04 -4.25 8.75
CA SER A 13 -20.39 -5.48 8.33
C SER A 13 -18.89 -5.21 8.16
N TYR A 14 -18.15 -5.23 9.26
CA TYR A 14 -16.70 -5.31 9.21
C TYR A 14 -16.32 -6.73 8.82
N ASP A 15 -15.77 -6.89 7.61
CA ASP A 15 -15.21 -8.14 7.14
C ASP A 15 -13.70 -7.97 7.00
N ARG A 16 -12.96 -8.66 7.85
CA ARG A 16 -11.49 -8.59 7.87
C ARG A 16 -10.86 -9.00 6.54
N ALA A 17 -11.42 -10.00 5.86
CA ALA A 17 -10.88 -10.46 4.59
C ALA A 17 -11.03 -9.37 3.51
N GLN A 18 -12.17 -8.67 3.50
CA GLN A 18 -12.40 -7.54 2.59
C GLN A 18 -11.46 -6.36 2.90
N GLU A 19 -11.20 -6.07 4.17
CA GLU A 19 -10.24 -5.03 4.56
C GLU A 19 -8.80 -5.38 4.17
N ASP A 20 -8.40 -6.65 4.36
CA ASP A 20 -7.08 -7.15 3.96
C ASP A 20 -6.92 -7.11 2.42
N GLU A 21 -7.97 -7.45 1.66
CA GLU A 21 -8.00 -7.32 0.20
C GLU A 21 -7.93 -5.85 -0.25
N ALA A 22 -8.67 -4.96 0.41
CA ALA A 22 -8.65 -3.52 0.14
C ALA A 22 -7.27 -2.91 0.43
N ALA A 23 -6.63 -3.31 1.53
CA ALA A 23 -5.26 -2.92 1.85
C ALA A 23 -4.26 -3.43 0.78
N TRP A 24 -4.45 -4.65 0.28
CA TRP A 24 -3.61 -5.20 -0.79
C TRP A 24 -3.76 -4.42 -2.09
N LEU A 25 -5.00 -4.14 -2.50
CA LEU A 25 -5.29 -3.33 -3.68
C LEU A 25 -4.74 -1.91 -3.52
N GLY A 26 -4.94 -1.27 -2.36
CA GLY A 26 -4.42 0.06 -2.06
C GLY A 26 -2.90 0.14 -2.19
N GLY A 27 -2.17 -0.84 -1.66
CA GLY A 27 -0.72 -0.92 -1.84
C GLY A 27 -0.30 -1.12 -3.30
N CYS A 28 -1.11 -1.82 -4.10
CA CYS A 28 -0.85 -1.99 -5.54
C CYS A 28 -1.05 -0.70 -6.34
N LEU A 29 -2.01 0.13 -5.94
CA LEU A 29 -2.31 1.42 -6.57
C LEU A 29 -1.29 2.49 -6.18
N GLN A 30 -0.90 2.54 -4.90
CA GLN A 30 0.09 3.51 -4.42
C GLN A 30 1.46 3.32 -5.08
N ILE A 31 1.91 2.06 -5.20
CA ILE A 31 3.19 1.72 -5.81
C ILE A 31 2.97 0.66 -6.90
N PRO A 32 2.79 1.09 -8.17
CA PRO A 32 2.66 0.18 -9.30
C PRO A 32 3.89 -0.72 -9.44
N ARG A 33 3.69 -1.91 -10.02
CA ARG A 33 4.78 -2.91 -10.20
C ARG A 33 5.97 -2.33 -10.96
N THR A 34 5.72 -1.62 -12.04
CA THR A 34 6.77 -1.02 -12.90
C THR A 34 7.59 0.04 -12.16
N ALA A 35 6.92 0.87 -11.35
CA ALA A 35 7.52 1.86 -10.49
C ALA A 35 8.42 1.22 -9.42
N MET A 36 7.97 0.13 -8.80
CA MET A 36 8.76 -0.63 -7.83
C MET A 36 10.01 -1.25 -8.46
N LEU A 37 9.87 -1.90 -9.62
CA LEU A 37 11.00 -2.50 -10.33
C LEU A 37 12.04 -1.46 -10.73
N ARG A 38 11.61 -0.29 -11.21
CA ARG A 38 12.51 0.81 -11.57
C ARG A 38 13.23 1.41 -10.37
N ALA A 39 12.57 1.47 -9.21
CA ALA A 39 13.18 1.95 -7.99
C ALA A 39 14.25 0.97 -7.47
N VAL A 40 13.94 -0.33 -7.50
CA VAL A 40 14.89 -1.41 -7.16
C VAL A 40 16.06 -1.44 -8.14
N SER A 41 15.82 -1.31 -9.44
CA SER A 41 16.89 -1.27 -10.45
C SER A 41 17.81 -0.05 -10.32
N ARG A 42 17.36 1.00 -9.62
CA ARG A 42 18.16 2.20 -9.29
C ARG A 42 18.90 2.06 -7.96
N GLY A 43 18.81 0.90 -7.29
CA GLY A 43 19.43 0.67 -5.99
C GLY A 43 18.79 1.47 -4.86
N MET A 44 17.53 1.90 -5.00
CA MET A 44 16.85 2.62 -3.92
C MET A 44 16.52 1.68 -2.76
N ASP A 45 16.83 2.10 -1.55
CA ASP A 45 16.40 1.43 -0.32
C ASP A 45 14.93 1.75 0.01
N ASN A 46 14.31 0.96 0.90
CA ASN A 46 12.89 1.06 1.19
C ASN A 46 12.46 2.44 1.71
N GLU A 47 13.31 3.16 2.45
CA GLU A 47 12.99 4.49 2.99
C GLU A 47 13.05 5.56 1.90
N THR A 48 13.99 5.44 0.97
CA THR A 48 14.05 6.30 -0.21
C THR A 48 12.85 6.04 -1.13
N ILE A 49 12.45 4.79 -1.33
CA ILE A 49 11.23 4.44 -2.09
C ILE A 49 9.98 5.03 -1.42
N ALA A 50 9.88 4.90 -0.10
CA ALA A 50 8.78 5.44 0.69
C ALA A 50 8.65 6.96 0.50
N ARG A 51 9.76 7.70 0.63
CA ARG A 51 9.78 9.14 0.38
C ARG A 51 9.44 9.49 -1.07
N HIS A 52 9.95 8.74 -2.04
CA HIS A 52 9.75 9.01 -3.46
C HIS A 52 8.29 8.85 -3.89
N TYR A 53 7.57 7.87 -3.34
CA TYR A 53 6.16 7.61 -3.65
C TYR A 53 5.19 8.12 -2.59
N THR A 54 5.66 8.96 -1.66
CA THR A 54 4.87 9.51 -0.53
C THR A 54 4.08 8.41 0.20
N ALA A 55 4.75 7.27 0.41
CA ALA A 55 4.20 6.11 1.09
C ALA A 55 4.92 5.89 2.41
N ILE A 56 4.28 5.17 3.32
CA ILE A 56 4.95 4.71 4.55
C ILE A 56 5.83 3.50 4.24
N THR A 57 6.93 3.33 4.98
CA THR A 57 7.89 2.23 4.78
C THR A 57 7.23 0.85 4.88
N GLN A 58 6.25 0.67 5.77
CA GLN A 58 5.49 -0.57 5.90
C GLN A 58 4.75 -0.95 4.62
N MET A 59 4.23 0.04 3.87
CA MET A 59 3.56 -0.17 2.59
C MET A 59 4.56 -0.61 1.51
N VAL A 60 5.75 -0.01 1.49
CA VAL A 60 6.85 -0.42 0.61
C VAL A 60 7.28 -1.86 0.90
N GLN A 61 7.44 -2.23 2.17
CA GLN A 61 7.80 -3.59 2.59
C GLN A 61 6.70 -4.60 2.24
N PHE A 62 5.44 -4.24 2.42
CA PHE A 62 4.30 -5.06 2.01
C PHE A 62 4.30 -5.28 0.48
N ARG A 63 4.52 -4.20 -0.28
CA ARG A 63 4.61 -4.26 -1.75
C ARG A 63 5.82 -5.05 -2.24
N ALA A 64 6.96 -4.94 -1.56
CA ALA A 64 8.15 -5.72 -1.83
C ALA A 64 7.90 -7.22 -1.59
N ARG A 65 7.24 -7.61 -0.50
CA ARG A 65 6.93 -9.02 -0.22
C ARG A 65 5.93 -9.65 -1.20
N SER A 66 5.13 -8.84 -1.89
CA SER A 66 4.27 -9.32 -2.97
C SER A 66 5.12 -9.89 -4.14
N PRO A 67 4.57 -10.70 -5.06
CA PRO A 67 5.32 -11.35 -6.17
C PRO A 67 6.14 -10.41 -7.07
N VAL A 68 6.01 -9.10 -6.89
CA VAL A 68 6.81 -8.04 -7.51
C VAL A 68 8.30 -8.15 -7.16
N ALA A 69 8.72 -8.34 -5.90
CA ALA A 69 10.17 -8.38 -5.59
C ALA A 69 10.83 -9.73 -5.89
N HIS A 70 10.10 -10.85 -5.82
CA HIS A 70 10.63 -12.16 -6.23
C HIS A 70 11.06 -12.21 -7.70
N ARG A 71 10.54 -11.32 -8.54
CA ARG A 71 10.93 -11.15 -9.94
C ARG A 71 12.00 -10.08 -10.14
N ALA A 72 12.10 -9.10 -9.24
CA ALA A 72 13.15 -8.08 -9.26
C ALA A 72 14.51 -8.65 -8.88
N ASN A 73 14.56 -9.51 -7.85
CA ASN A 73 15.79 -10.16 -7.35
C ASN A 73 16.28 -11.33 -8.23
N ARG A 74 15.72 -11.48 -9.44
CA ARG A 74 16.05 -12.53 -10.41
C ARG A 74 16.54 -11.94 -11.74
N LEU A 75 16.62 -10.61 -11.84
CA LEU A 75 17.19 -9.82 -12.93
C LEU A 75 18.40 -9.08 -12.37
#